data_AF-A0A853F2K3-F1
#
_entry.id   AF-A0A853F2K3-F1
#
_cell.length_a   1.000
_cell.length_b   1.000
_cell.length_c   1.000
_cell.angle_alpha   90.00
_cell.angle_beta   90.00
_cell.angle_gamma   90.00
#
_symmetry.space_group_name_H-M   'P 1'
#
loop_
_entity.id
_entity.type
_entity.pdbx_description
1 polymer ?
#
loop_
_entity_poly.entity_id
_entity_poly.type
_entity_poly.pdbx_seq_one_letter_code
_entity_poly.pdbx_strand_id
1 'polypeptide(L)'
;MHQYLPLIECVDKLEYIEKTGLGNNPFEGIDVGDISAPTLADIDGDGDLDLVVGESAGTLKYYQNTGTTSNPAYEAKTGDDNPFNSIMWGFIRQP
;
A
#
# COMPACT_ATOMS: atom_id res chain seq x y z
N MET A 1 -23.40 -13.62 -47.74
CA MET A 1 -23.13 -14.28 -46.44
C MET A 1 -21.67 -14.07 -46.12
N HIS A 2 -21.30 -13.98 -44.84
CA HIS A 2 -20.01 -13.56 -44.26
C HIS A 2 -19.93 -12.07 -43.92
N GLN A 3 -20.62 -11.72 -42.83
CA GLN A 3 -20.27 -10.56 -42.01
C GLN A 3 -19.02 -10.93 -41.19
N TYR A 4 -18.00 -10.08 -41.25
CA TYR A 4 -16.88 -10.13 -40.33
C TYR A 4 -17.33 -9.53 -39.00
N LEU A 5 -17.36 -10.34 -37.94
CA LEU A 5 -17.44 -9.85 -36.57
C LEU A 5 -16.08 -9.22 -36.23
N PRO A 6 -16.01 -7.98 -35.72
CA PRO A 6 -14.76 -7.48 -35.16
C PRO A 6 -14.41 -8.38 -33.97
N LEU A 7 -13.17 -8.88 -33.95
CA LEU A 7 -12.62 -9.51 -32.76
C LEU A 7 -12.81 -8.52 -31.62
N ILE A 8 -13.66 -8.89 -30.68
CA ILE A 8 -13.61 -8.35 -29.32
C ILE A 8 -12.19 -8.69 -28.87
N GLU A 9 -11.30 -7.69 -28.87
CA GLU A 9 -10.02 -7.76 -28.18
C GLU A 9 -10.34 -7.87 -26.69
N CYS A 10 -10.68 -9.08 -26.26
CA CYS A 10 -10.47 -9.49 -24.89
C CYS A 10 -8.96 -9.39 -24.68
N VAL A 11 -8.53 -8.30 -24.08
CA VAL A 11 -7.73 -8.24 -22.85
C VAL A 11 -7.26 -6.79 -22.76
N ASP A 12 -7.81 -6.03 -21.81
CA ASP A 12 -7.17 -4.82 -21.33
C ASP A 12 -5.71 -5.17 -21.04
N LYS A 13 -4.82 -4.71 -21.90
CA LYS A 13 -3.41 -5.04 -21.84
C LYS A 13 -2.92 -4.44 -20.52
N LEU A 14 -2.63 -5.29 -19.54
CA LEU A 14 -2.00 -4.87 -18.30
C LEU A 14 -0.60 -4.37 -18.65
N GLU A 15 -0.50 -3.09 -18.96
CA GLU A 15 0.77 -2.42 -19.18
C GLU A 15 1.31 -1.98 -17.81
N TYR A 16 2.53 -2.40 -17.51
CA TYR A 16 3.25 -1.87 -16.38
C TYR A 16 3.61 -0.41 -16.66
N ILE A 17 3.15 0.50 -15.80
CA ILE A 17 3.50 1.91 -15.84
C ILE A 17 4.29 2.23 -14.57
N GLU A 18 5.58 2.53 -14.73
CA GLU A 18 6.39 3.04 -13.64
C GLU A 18 5.87 4.42 -13.22
N LYS A 19 5.59 4.61 -11.92
CA LYS A 19 5.15 5.88 -11.34
C LYS A 19 6.30 6.49 -10.55
N THR A 20 6.79 7.65 -10.98
CA THR A 20 7.85 8.40 -10.30
C THR A 20 7.49 9.88 -10.18
N GLY A 21 8.23 10.61 -9.34
CA GLY A 21 8.11 12.07 -9.21
C GLY A 21 6.87 12.55 -8.47
N LEU A 22 6.75 13.88 -8.37
CA LEU A 22 5.68 14.57 -7.64
C LEU A 22 4.34 14.49 -8.41
N GLY A 23 3.25 14.25 -7.70
CA GLY A 23 1.87 14.27 -8.16
C GLY A 23 1.34 12.98 -8.79
N ASN A 24 2.19 11.98 -9.05
CA ASN A 24 1.80 10.75 -9.76
C ASN A 24 2.25 9.45 -9.07
N ASN A 25 3.03 9.53 -7.99
CA ASN A 25 3.46 8.37 -7.22
C ASN A 25 2.61 8.25 -5.93
N PRO A 26 1.86 7.16 -5.73
CA PRO A 26 1.08 6.98 -4.49
C PRO A 26 1.95 6.88 -3.22
N PHE A 27 3.25 6.63 -3.36
CA PHE A 27 4.21 6.59 -2.25
C PHE A 27 5.00 7.90 -2.08
N GLU A 28 4.58 8.97 -2.74
CA GLU A 28 5.23 10.28 -2.63
C GLU A 28 5.29 10.76 -1.18
N GLY A 29 6.47 11.23 -0.75
CA GLY A 29 6.68 11.77 0.60
C GLY A 29 6.77 10.70 1.70
N ILE A 30 6.58 9.42 1.39
CA ILE A 30 6.80 8.33 2.34
C ILE A 30 8.31 8.08 2.47
N ASP A 31 8.88 8.55 3.57
CA ASP A 31 10.22 8.20 4.01
C ASP A 31 10.15 7.26 5.23
N VAL A 32 10.60 6.04 5.00
CA VAL A 32 10.57 4.98 6.00
C VAL A 32 11.92 4.78 6.69
N GLY A 33 13.01 5.37 6.23
CA GLY A 33 14.36 5.12 6.74
C GLY A 33 15.09 3.98 6.01
N ASP A 34 16.16 3.47 6.64
CA ASP A 34 17.10 2.52 6.03
C ASP A 34 16.69 1.05 6.24
N ILE A 35 17.16 0.18 5.33
CA ILE A 35 16.92 -1.28 5.37
C ILE A 35 15.41 -1.58 5.43
N SER A 36 14.65 -0.88 4.59
CA SER A 36 13.20 -1.01 4.57
C SER A 36 12.75 -2.32 3.93
N ALA A 37 11.69 -2.91 4.49
CA ALA A 37 11.04 -4.11 4.00
C ALA A 37 9.53 -3.84 3.80
N PRO A 38 9.13 -3.22 2.68
CA PRO A 38 7.72 -2.93 2.41
C PRO A 38 6.93 -4.19 2.06
N THR A 39 5.68 -4.25 2.50
CA THR A 39 4.72 -5.32 2.23
C THR A 39 3.33 -4.71 2.04
N LEU A 40 2.58 -5.22 1.07
CA LEU A 40 1.17 -4.85 0.84
C LEU A 40 0.25 -5.95 1.35
N ALA A 41 -0.73 -5.59 2.16
CA ALA A 41 -1.75 -6.50 2.68
C ALA A 41 -3.01 -5.72 3.06
N ASP A 42 -4.17 -6.36 2.98
CA ASP A 42 -5.45 -5.81 3.47
C ASP A 42 -5.48 -5.99 5.00
N ILE A 43 -5.19 -4.91 5.75
CA ILE A 43 -5.05 -4.97 7.22
C ILE A 43 -6.36 -4.64 7.92
N ASP A 44 -7.19 -3.77 7.34
CA ASP A 44 -8.47 -3.36 7.92
C ASP A 44 -9.69 -4.15 7.40
N GLY A 45 -9.51 -4.96 6.35
CA GLY A 45 -10.52 -5.85 5.80
C GLY A 45 -11.49 -5.18 4.82
N ASP A 46 -11.12 -4.03 4.26
CA ASP A 46 -11.97 -3.28 3.33
C ASP A 46 -11.79 -3.69 1.86
N GLY A 47 -10.83 -4.58 1.58
CA GLY A 47 -10.57 -5.14 0.26
C GLY A 47 -9.60 -4.33 -0.60
N ASP A 48 -9.01 -3.26 -0.06
CA ASP A 48 -7.86 -2.61 -0.65
C ASP A 48 -6.55 -2.96 0.10
N LEU A 49 -5.40 -2.64 -0.50
CA LEU A 49 -4.11 -3.05 0.06
C LEU A 49 -3.46 -1.89 0.80
N ASP A 50 -3.23 -2.10 2.09
CA ASP A 50 -2.45 -1.20 2.94
C ASP A 50 -0.96 -1.47 2.82
N LEU A 51 -0.16 -0.47 3.21
CA LEU A 51 1.31 -0.56 3.22
C LEU A 51 1.82 -0.73 4.65
N VAL A 52 2.52 -1.84 4.89
CA VAL A 52 3.30 -2.08 6.11
C VAL A 52 4.78 -2.09 5.74
N VAL A 53 5.60 -1.35 6.49
CA VAL A 53 7.03 -1.27 6.25
C VAL A 53 7.80 -1.54 7.53
N GLY A 54 8.60 -2.61 7.51
CA GLY A 54 9.65 -2.82 8.50
C GLY A 54 10.86 -1.94 8.22
N GLU A 55 11.52 -1.48 9.27
CA GLU A 55 12.73 -0.63 9.20
C GLU A 55 13.82 -1.19 10.14
N SER A 56 15.07 -0.77 9.94
CA SER A 56 16.25 -1.25 10.68
C SER A 56 16.14 -1.25 12.22
N ALA A 57 15.36 -0.34 12.81
CA ALA A 57 15.11 -0.29 14.25
C ALA A 57 14.15 -1.39 14.76
N GLY A 58 13.63 -2.24 13.87
CA GLY A 58 12.67 -3.31 14.20
C GLY A 58 11.25 -2.80 14.45
N THR A 59 10.93 -1.58 14.02
CA THR A 59 9.58 -1.02 14.10
C THR A 59 8.79 -1.35 12.83
N LEU A 60 7.46 -1.41 12.96
CA LEU A 60 6.53 -1.54 11.84
C LEU A 60 5.79 -0.22 11.65
N LYS A 61 6.06 0.44 10.51
CA LYS A 61 5.29 1.60 10.05
C LYS A 61 4.08 1.11 9.28
N TYR A 62 2.92 1.70 9.55
CA TYR A 62 1.66 1.35 8.92
C TYR A 62 1.07 2.56 8.20
N TYR A 63 0.70 2.37 6.96
CA TYR A 63 0.00 3.35 6.14
C TYR A 63 -1.26 2.70 5.60
N GLN A 64 -2.42 3.18 6.09
CA GLN A 64 -3.70 2.73 5.57
C GLN A 64 -3.88 3.31 4.17
N ASN A 65 -4.37 2.51 3.23
CA ASN A 65 -4.85 3.04 1.98
C ASN A 65 -6.28 3.57 2.16
N THR A 66 -6.45 4.87 2.01
CA THR A 66 -7.74 5.58 2.15
C THR A 66 -8.39 5.86 0.80
N GLY A 67 -7.78 5.38 -0.29
CA GLY A 67 -8.18 5.59 -1.66
C GLY A 67 -9.04 4.45 -2.19
N THR A 68 -8.61 3.87 -3.31
CA THR A 68 -9.21 2.64 -3.85
C THR A 68 -8.10 1.73 -4.37
N THR A 69 -8.41 0.46 -4.63
CA THR A 69 -7.47 -0.49 -5.26
C THR A 69 -6.83 0.03 -6.56
N SER A 70 -7.56 0.85 -7.32
CA SER A 70 -7.10 1.42 -8.60
C SER A 70 -6.40 2.78 -8.48
N ASN A 71 -6.62 3.48 -7.37
CA ASN A 71 -6.06 4.79 -7.08
C ASN A 71 -5.77 4.91 -5.58
N PRO A 72 -4.69 4.28 -5.10
CA PRO A 72 -4.40 4.23 -3.67
C PRO A 72 -3.93 5.59 -3.14
N ALA A 73 -4.23 5.86 -1.89
CA ALA A 73 -3.82 7.06 -1.16
C ALA A 73 -3.41 6.67 0.27
N TYR A 74 -2.10 6.62 0.53
CA TYR A 74 -1.57 6.10 1.79
C TYR A 74 -1.49 7.18 2.88
N GLU A 75 -2.13 6.92 4.01
CA GLU A 75 -2.10 7.77 5.19
C GLU A 75 -1.39 7.05 6.35
N ALA A 76 -0.34 7.66 6.90
CA ALA A 76 0.38 7.10 8.04
C ALA A 76 -0.53 7.03 9.28
N LYS A 77 -0.70 5.83 9.85
CA LYS A 77 -1.38 5.64 11.12
C LYS A 77 -0.38 5.49 12.25
N THR A 78 -0.70 6.06 13.40
CA THR A 78 0.19 6.11 14.58
C THR A 78 -0.60 5.90 15.86
N GLY A 79 0.10 5.60 16.95
CA GLY A 79 -0.57 5.40 18.24
C GLY A 79 -1.57 4.24 18.18
N ASP A 80 -2.76 4.44 18.72
CA ASP A 80 -3.80 3.41 18.79
C ASP A 80 -4.42 3.07 17.43
N ASP A 81 -4.27 3.95 16.42
CA ASP A 81 -4.71 3.69 15.05
C ASP A 81 -3.74 2.78 14.28
N ASN A 82 -2.54 2.54 14.82
CA ASN A 82 -1.58 1.59 14.24
C ASN A 82 -1.66 0.25 15.00
N PRO A 83 -2.17 -0.82 14.37
CA PRO A 83 -2.32 -2.12 15.03
C PRO A 83 -0.99 -2.76 15.44
N PHE A 84 0.14 -2.27 14.90
CA PHE A 84 1.49 -2.73 15.23
C PHE A 84 2.20 -1.85 16.26
N ASN A 85 1.58 -0.76 16.75
CA ASN A 85 2.19 0.18 17.70
C ASN A 85 2.68 -0.50 18.98
N SER A 86 2.05 -1.60 19.39
CA SER A 86 2.42 -2.38 20.59
C SER A 86 3.51 -3.43 20.35
N ILE A 87 3.96 -3.62 19.10
CA ILE A 87 4.96 -4.65 18.73
C ILE A 87 6.40 -4.10 18.83
N MET A 88 6.60 -2.81 19.06
CA MET A 88 7.94 -2.25 19.27
C MET A 88 8.60 -2.78 20.55
N TRP A 89 9.91 -3.06 20.47
CA TRP A 89 10.69 -3.68 21.54
C TRP A 89 10.47 -2.98 22.89
N GLY A 90 9.89 -3.70 23.86
CA GLY A 90 10.10 -3.44 25.27
C GLY A 90 9.22 -2.41 25.99
N PHE A 91 8.06 -2.00 25.46
CA PHE A 91 7.08 -1.32 26.30
C PHE A 91 5.67 -1.86 26.10
N ILE A 92 5.35 -2.90 26.85
CA ILE A 92 3.97 -3.29 27.11
C ILE A 92 3.33 -2.10 27.84
N ARG A 93 2.55 -1.27 27.14
CA ARG A 93 1.49 -0.50 27.80
C ARG A 93 0.34 -1.47 28.05
N GLN A 94 0.36 -2.12 29.21
CA GLN A 94 -0.84 -2.70 29.81
C GLN A 94 -1.49 -1.63 30.71
N PRO A 95 -2.82 -1.68 30.85
CA PRO A 95 -3.74 -0.54 30.84
C PRO A 95 -3.47 0.57 31.86
#